data_AF-A0A915J1N2-F1
#
_entry.id   AF-A0A915J1N2-F1
#
_cell.length_a   1.000
_cell.length_b   1.000
_cell.length_c   1.000
_cell.angle_alpha   90.00
_cell.angle_beta   90.00
_cell.angle_gamma   90.00
#
_symmetry.space_group_name_H-M   'P 1'
#
loop_
_entity.id
_entity.type
_entity.pdbx_description
1 polymer ?
#
loop_
_entity_poly.entity_id
_entity_poly.type
_entity_poly.pdbx_seq_one_letter_code
_entity_poly.pdbx_strand_id
1 'polypeptide(L)'
;MVLVTDEIRSYVIFNYAHINWTSSRESGSISGRGGYQSAIAGFNGGNATGFTPLPYSGQGDIYKLSKYSSGGVPGRWVYRVDEEIIFGGCSNASAGVMTIAPNRVTMLGGLAVNVSGPCLKLSDVVTVLFDEFPVPCQVLNIHRARCILPKFHKVGLINARMSRDSGASYPYITTFFIVPPDRAAPGVILRKNVLDYLTDAFDNPTPDQLTLTWSPHNLTSNQNAKINVELWGYWEDNEKHIFQKVATLAENLINNGHYSFNPKALARIHDPALMKDAFKRFEFGNLRVSVQNANDGG
;
A
#
# COMPACT_ATOMS: atom_id res chain seq x y z
N MET A 1 -11.20 -16.79 -20.50
CA MET A 1 -11.24 -15.88 -19.33
C MET A 1 -11.33 -16.74 -18.08
N VAL A 2 -10.65 -16.36 -17.00
CA VAL A 2 -10.75 -17.01 -15.70
C VAL A 2 -11.10 -15.94 -14.67
N LEU A 3 -12.11 -16.17 -13.83
CA LEU A 3 -12.46 -15.33 -12.70
C LEU A 3 -12.02 -16.04 -11.42
N VAL A 4 -11.35 -15.31 -10.52
CA VAL A 4 -10.85 -15.84 -9.25
C VAL A 4 -11.24 -14.86 -8.15
N THR A 5 -11.73 -15.36 -7.02
CA THR A 5 -12.15 -14.52 -5.89
C THR A 5 -11.79 -15.18 -4.56
N ASP A 6 -11.41 -14.37 -3.58
CA ASP A 6 -11.20 -14.78 -2.18
C ASP A 6 -12.27 -14.20 -1.24
N GLU A 7 -13.48 -13.95 -1.78
CA GLU A 7 -14.63 -13.27 -1.15
C GLU A 7 -14.44 -11.77 -0.86
N ILE A 8 -13.18 -11.33 -0.68
CA ILE A 8 -12.85 -9.93 -0.41
C ILE A 8 -12.41 -9.22 -1.71
N ARG A 9 -11.65 -9.91 -2.55
CA ARG A 9 -11.06 -9.41 -3.79
C ARG A 9 -11.38 -10.34 -4.94
N SER A 10 -11.74 -9.75 -6.06
CA SER A 10 -12.03 -10.46 -7.29
C SER A 10 -11.04 -10.06 -8.38
N TYR A 11 -10.53 -11.05 -9.10
CA TYR A 11 -9.58 -10.88 -10.18
C TYR A 11 -10.07 -11.58 -11.44
N VAL A 12 -9.88 -10.94 -12.59
CA VAL A 12 -10.12 -11.54 -13.90
C VAL A 12 -8.80 -11.70 -14.65
N ILE A 13 -8.64 -12.85 -15.30
CA ILE A 13 -7.47 -13.22 -16.06
C ILE A 13 -7.89 -13.53 -17.49
N PHE A 14 -7.37 -12.77 -18.44
CA PHE A 14 -7.50 -13.02 -19.88
C PHE A 14 -6.24 -13.70 -20.38
N ASN A 15 -6.39 -14.81 -21.11
CA ASN A 15 -5.28 -15.54 -21.73
C ASN A 15 -5.50 -15.55 -23.25
N TYR A 16 -4.62 -14.88 -23.99
CA TYR A 16 -4.61 -14.84 -25.45
C TYR A 16 -3.42 -15.65 -25.97
N ALA A 17 -3.63 -16.92 -26.32
CA ALA A 17 -2.59 -17.75 -26.91
C ALA A 17 -2.43 -17.47 -28.42
N HIS A 18 -3.55 -17.35 -29.14
CA HIS A 18 -3.58 -17.15 -30.59
C HIS A 18 -4.63 -16.10 -30.96
N ILE A 19 -4.27 -15.16 -31.84
CA ILE A 19 -5.15 -14.12 -32.36
C ILE A 19 -5.22 -14.26 -33.89
N ASN A 20 -6.35 -14.79 -34.37
CA ASN A 20 -6.59 -14.98 -35.80
C ASN A 20 -7.21 -13.74 -36.44
N TRP A 21 -8.11 -13.07 -35.73
CA TRP A 21 -8.80 -11.87 -36.17
C TRP A 21 -8.27 -10.62 -35.47
N THR A 22 -7.78 -9.66 -36.27
CA THR A 22 -7.40 -8.31 -35.83
C THR A 22 -8.32 -7.23 -36.39
N SER A 23 -9.26 -7.58 -37.28
CA SER A 23 -10.22 -6.68 -37.93
C SER A 23 -11.43 -7.48 -38.46
N SER A 24 -12.60 -6.85 -38.57
CA SER A 24 -13.81 -7.50 -39.11
C SER A 24 -13.87 -7.44 -40.64
N ARG A 25 -14.71 -8.28 -41.26
CA ARG A 25 -14.97 -8.20 -42.70
C ARG A 25 -15.66 -6.88 -43.08
N GLU A 26 -16.53 -6.38 -42.20
CA GLU A 26 -17.19 -5.09 -42.35
C GLU A 26 -16.20 -3.92 -42.38
N SER A 27 -15.05 -4.06 -41.69
CA SER A 27 -13.97 -3.08 -41.79
C SER A 27 -13.04 -3.30 -42.99
N GLY A 28 -13.44 -4.12 -43.97
CA GLY A 28 -12.69 -4.36 -45.21
C GLY A 28 -11.65 -5.48 -45.13
N SER A 29 -11.68 -6.29 -44.06
CA SER A 29 -10.74 -7.40 -43.92
C SER A 29 -11.15 -8.64 -44.73
N ILE A 30 -10.20 -9.22 -45.47
CA ILE A 30 -10.45 -10.41 -46.31
C ILE A 30 -10.28 -11.71 -45.50
N SER A 31 -9.27 -11.77 -44.62
CA SER A 31 -8.88 -12.95 -43.85
C SER A 31 -8.86 -12.71 -42.34
N GLY A 32 -9.63 -11.73 -41.87
CA GLY A 32 -9.65 -11.32 -40.47
C GLY A 32 -8.49 -10.41 -40.07
N ARG A 33 -7.61 -10.05 -41.00
CA ARG A 33 -6.52 -9.08 -40.80
C ARG A 33 -6.56 -7.95 -41.84
N GLY A 34 -5.93 -6.81 -41.52
CA GLY A 34 -5.70 -5.71 -42.46
C GLY A 34 -6.93 -4.87 -42.85
N GLY A 35 -8.03 -4.94 -42.11
CA GLY A 35 -9.15 -4.00 -42.28
C GLY A 35 -8.80 -2.58 -41.80
N TYR A 36 -9.56 -1.59 -42.26
CA TYR A 36 -9.42 -0.17 -41.92
C TYR A 36 -9.65 0.12 -40.43
N GLN A 37 -10.45 -0.72 -39.76
CA GLN A 37 -10.70 -0.63 -38.32
C GLN A 37 -10.18 -1.88 -37.61
N SER A 38 -9.38 -1.63 -36.58
CA SER A 38 -8.82 -2.68 -35.72
C SER A 38 -9.86 -3.21 -34.74
N ALA A 39 -9.77 -4.48 -34.40
CA ALA A 39 -10.62 -5.12 -33.41
C ALA A 39 -10.43 -4.46 -32.04
N ILE A 40 -11.50 -4.46 -31.25
CA ILE A 40 -11.51 -3.95 -29.89
C ILE A 40 -11.61 -5.16 -28.95
N ALA A 41 -10.72 -5.22 -27.96
CA ALA A 41 -10.72 -6.25 -26.93
C ALA A 41 -10.83 -5.58 -25.56
N GLY A 42 -11.68 -6.11 -24.70
CA GLY A 42 -11.86 -5.61 -23.35
C GLY A 42 -13.01 -6.34 -22.67
N PHE A 43 -13.47 -5.77 -21.57
CA PHE A 43 -14.62 -6.30 -20.84
C PHE A 43 -15.55 -5.16 -20.43
N ASN A 44 -16.85 -5.47 -20.40
CA ASN A 44 -17.88 -4.54 -19.96
C ASN A 44 -17.94 -4.58 -18.43
N GLY A 45 -17.96 -3.41 -17.78
CA GLY A 45 -18.06 -3.29 -16.32
C GLY A 45 -19.44 -3.67 -15.78
N GLY A 46 -20.45 -3.82 -16.64
CA GLY A 46 -21.83 -4.08 -16.23
C GLY A 46 -22.50 -2.84 -15.63
N ASN A 47 -23.81 -2.89 -15.42
CA ASN A 47 -24.60 -1.82 -14.78
C ASN A 47 -24.31 -0.39 -15.32
N ALA A 48 -24.12 -0.27 -16.63
CA ALA A 48 -23.77 0.99 -17.31
C ALA A 48 -22.47 1.68 -16.82
N THR A 49 -21.53 0.94 -16.20
CA THR A 49 -20.23 1.47 -15.75
C THR A 49 -19.17 1.56 -16.86
N GLY A 50 -19.54 1.22 -18.09
CA GLY A 50 -18.71 1.40 -19.28
C GLY A 50 -17.94 0.15 -19.72
N PHE A 51 -16.96 0.37 -20.59
CA PHE A 51 -16.12 -0.67 -21.17
C PHE A 51 -14.65 -0.41 -20.84
N THR A 52 -13.97 -1.42 -20.31
CA THR A 52 -12.53 -1.35 -20.03
C THR A 52 -11.76 -2.02 -21.17
N PRO A 53 -11.01 -1.25 -21.98
CA PRO A 53 -10.18 -1.82 -23.02
C PRO A 53 -8.96 -2.54 -22.44
N LEU A 54 -8.57 -3.66 -23.07
CA LEU A 54 -7.26 -4.26 -22.87
C LEU A 54 -6.17 -3.42 -23.58
N PRO A 55 -4.88 -3.57 -23.22
CA PRO A 55 -3.79 -2.92 -23.95
C PRO A 55 -3.82 -3.25 -25.44
N TYR A 56 -3.45 -2.28 -26.30
CA TYR A 56 -3.50 -2.42 -27.76
C TYR A 56 -4.91 -2.60 -28.37
N SER A 57 -5.98 -2.52 -27.56
CA SER A 57 -7.35 -2.61 -28.06
C SER A 57 -7.69 -1.44 -28.98
N GLY A 58 -8.30 -1.73 -30.13
CA GLY A 58 -8.66 -0.73 -31.14
C GLY A 58 -7.44 -0.12 -31.84
N GLN A 59 -6.23 -0.60 -31.54
CA GLN A 59 -4.99 -0.17 -32.17
C GLN A 59 -4.60 -1.18 -33.25
N GLY A 60 -3.86 -0.73 -34.28
CA GLY A 60 -3.37 -1.56 -35.40
C GLY A 60 -2.47 -2.73 -34.99
N ASP A 61 -2.18 -2.85 -33.70
CA ASP A 61 -1.28 -3.82 -33.11
C ASP A 61 -1.96 -4.70 -32.04
N ILE A 62 -3.29 -4.88 -32.08
CA ILE A 62 -4.03 -5.77 -31.16
C ILE A 62 -3.46 -7.20 -31.05
N TYR A 63 -2.78 -7.71 -32.09
CA TYR A 63 -2.08 -9.00 -32.05
C TYR A 63 -1.02 -9.09 -30.94
N LYS A 64 -0.52 -7.94 -30.45
CA LYS A 64 0.41 -7.81 -29.32
C LYS A 64 -0.19 -8.35 -28.01
N LEU A 65 -1.51 -8.45 -27.89
CA LEU A 65 -2.16 -9.09 -26.74
C LEU A 65 -1.68 -10.54 -26.51
N SER A 66 -1.30 -11.26 -27.56
CA SER A 66 -0.75 -12.63 -27.44
C SER A 66 0.75 -12.69 -27.13
N LYS A 67 1.48 -11.61 -27.42
CA LYS A 67 2.95 -11.54 -27.29
C LYS A 67 3.40 -10.95 -25.96
N TYR A 68 2.66 -9.95 -25.47
CA TYR A 68 2.96 -9.26 -24.22
C TYR A 68 2.06 -9.74 -23.10
N SER A 69 2.35 -9.27 -21.90
CA SER A 69 1.63 -9.63 -20.69
C SER A 69 1.77 -8.55 -19.64
N SER A 70 0.92 -8.63 -18.62
CA SER A 70 1.05 -7.75 -17.47
C SER A 70 1.86 -8.38 -16.31
N GLY A 71 1.89 -9.72 -16.24
CA GLY A 71 2.51 -10.49 -15.15
C GLY A 71 3.58 -11.51 -15.58
N GLY A 72 4.23 -11.29 -16.73
CA GLY A 72 5.38 -12.10 -17.18
C GLY A 72 5.06 -13.36 -17.98
N VAL A 73 3.78 -13.74 -18.10
CA VAL A 73 3.33 -14.88 -18.93
C VAL A 73 2.71 -14.32 -20.22
N PRO A 74 3.36 -14.46 -21.40
CA PRO A 74 2.84 -13.97 -22.68
C PRO A 74 1.37 -14.35 -22.91
N GLY A 75 0.57 -13.39 -23.35
CA GLY A 75 -0.87 -13.60 -23.55
C GLY A 75 -1.72 -13.37 -22.30
N ARG A 76 -1.12 -13.29 -21.10
CA ARG A 76 -1.86 -13.16 -19.84
C ARG A 76 -1.99 -11.71 -19.38
N TRP A 77 -3.23 -11.30 -19.15
CA TRP A 77 -3.59 -9.98 -18.64
C TRP A 77 -4.46 -10.15 -17.40
N VAL A 78 -4.05 -9.54 -16.29
CA VAL A 78 -4.68 -9.68 -14.97
C VAL A 78 -5.24 -8.34 -14.54
N TYR A 79 -6.47 -8.34 -14.02
CA TYR A 79 -7.12 -7.16 -13.45
C TYR A 79 -7.75 -7.53 -12.12
N ARG A 80 -7.70 -6.62 -11.15
CA ARG A 80 -8.59 -6.65 -9.98
C ARG A 80 -9.87 -5.90 -10.36
N VAL A 81 -11.04 -6.45 -10.02
CA VAL A 81 -12.36 -6.02 -10.53
C VAL A 81 -13.44 -5.99 -9.44
N ASP A 82 -13.06 -5.75 -8.18
CA ASP A 82 -13.97 -5.72 -7.04
C ASP A 82 -14.63 -4.34 -6.81
N GLU A 83 -13.88 -3.35 -6.30
CA GLU A 83 -14.37 -1.99 -6.06
C GLU A 83 -14.04 -1.06 -7.23
N GLU A 84 -12.84 -1.23 -7.78
CA GLU A 84 -12.30 -0.47 -8.89
C GLU A 84 -11.53 -1.42 -9.80
N ILE A 85 -11.55 -1.14 -11.10
CA ILE A 85 -10.81 -1.91 -12.09
C ILE A 85 -9.34 -1.47 -12.06
N ILE A 86 -8.50 -2.29 -11.42
CA ILE A 86 -7.06 -2.02 -11.29
C ILE A 86 -6.31 -2.98 -12.21
N PHE A 87 -5.52 -2.41 -13.13
CA PHE A 87 -4.63 -3.18 -13.99
C PHE A 87 -3.53 -3.84 -13.14
N GLY A 88 -3.47 -5.17 -13.16
CA GLY A 88 -2.45 -5.92 -12.45
C GLY A 88 -1.17 -6.00 -13.28
N GLY A 89 -0.02 -5.72 -12.68
CA GLY A 89 1.28 -5.77 -13.36
C GLY A 89 1.92 -4.40 -13.50
N CYS A 90 2.70 -4.22 -14.57
CA CYS A 90 3.33 -2.94 -14.89
C CYS A 90 3.29 -2.65 -16.41
N SER A 91 3.49 -1.38 -16.77
CA SER A 91 3.54 -0.89 -18.15
C SER A 91 4.88 -0.23 -18.48
N ASN A 92 5.33 -0.37 -19.73
CA ASN A 92 6.51 0.34 -20.27
C ASN A 92 6.16 1.72 -20.86
N ALA A 93 4.94 2.20 -20.68
CA ALA A 93 4.55 3.55 -21.10
C ALA A 93 5.37 4.61 -20.35
N SER A 94 5.79 5.66 -21.04
CA SER A 94 6.59 6.75 -20.45
C SER A 94 5.79 7.66 -19.51
N ALA A 95 4.46 7.62 -19.58
CA ALA A 95 3.52 8.36 -18.74
C ALA A 95 2.25 7.54 -18.56
N GLY A 96 1.48 7.82 -17.50
CA GLY A 96 0.20 7.13 -17.28
C GLY A 96 -0.34 7.22 -15.86
N VAL A 97 -1.24 6.30 -15.54
CA VAL A 97 -1.82 6.18 -14.20
C VAL A 97 -0.96 5.24 -13.37
N MET A 98 -0.77 5.60 -12.10
CA MET A 98 -0.16 4.72 -11.10
C MET A 98 -1.20 4.31 -10.05
N THR A 99 -0.87 3.32 -9.23
CA THR A 99 -1.73 2.85 -8.13
C THR A 99 -0.92 2.81 -6.85
N ILE A 100 -1.58 3.17 -5.74
CA ILE A 100 -1.00 3.14 -4.40
C ILE A 100 -1.81 2.18 -3.54
N ALA A 101 -1.12 1.26 -2.86
CA ALA A 101 -1.70 0.25 -2.01
C ALA A 101 -1.07 0.30 -0.60
N PRO A 102 -1.85 0.44 0.49
CA PRO A 102 -3.30 0.68 0.50
C PRO A 102 -3.69 2.01 -0.18
N ASN A 103 -4.96 2.17 -0.57
CA ASN A 103 -5.46 3.37 -1.27
C ASN A 103 -5.75 4.56 -0.34
N ARG A 104 -5.59 4.37 0.98
CA ARG A 104 -5.78 5.40 2.00
C ARG A 104 -4.92 5.13 3.22
N VAL A 105 -4.53 6.19 3.93
CA VAL A 105 -3.66 6.13 5.12
C VAL A 105 -3.97 7.25 6.11
N THR A 106 -3.56 7.05 7.37
CA THR A 106 -3.62 8.10 8.40
C THR A 106 -2.72 9.29 8.08
N MET A 107 -3.16 10.48 8.46
CA MET A 107 -2.36 11.71 8.41
C MET A 107 -1.11 11.67 9.30
N LEU A 108 -1.02 10.74 10.27
CA LEU A 108 0.12 10.63 11.17
C LEU A 108 1.41 10.15 10.49
N GLY A 109 1.32 9.59 9.28
CA GLY A 109 2.47 9.07 8.56
C GLY A 109 3.03 7.77 9.17
N GLY A 110 4.26 7.43 8.79
CA GLY A 110 4.97 6.24 9.27
C GLY A 110 4.51 4.91 8.66
N LEU A 111 3.43 4.92 7.86
CA LEU A 111 2.93 3.76 7.15
C LEU A 111 3.67 3.55 5.83
N ALA A 112 3.97 2.29 5.53
CA ALA A 112 4.52 1.89 4.25
C ALA A 112 3.40 1.70 3.22
N VAL A 113 3.54 2.36 2.07
CA VAL A 113 2.67 2.16 0.91
C VAL A 113 3.47 1.57 -0.25
N ASN A 114 2.85 0.68 -1.01
CA ASN A 114 3.41 0.17 -2.25
C ASN A 114 2.85 0.97 -3.41
N VAL A 115 3.72 1.40 -4.30
CA VAL A 115 3.37 2.11 -5.54
C VAL A 115 3.67 1.23 -6.74
N SER A 116 2.75 1.20 -7.70
CA SER A 116 2.83 0.40 -8.93
C SER A 116 2.31 1.18 -10.13
N GLY A 117 2.58 0.70 -11.34
CA GLY A 117 2.12 1.32 -12.59
C GLY A 117 3.16 1.17 -13.70
N PRO A 118 4.27 1.92 -13.66
CA PRO A 118 5.38 1.70 -14.58
C PRO A 118 6.20 0.47 -14.21
N CYS A 119 6.81 -0.16 -15.21
CA CYS A 119 7.80 -1.22 -14.98
C CYS A 119 9.11 -0.62 -14.49
N LEU A 120 9.48 -0.97 -13.25
CA LEU A 120 10.62 -0.43 -12.53
C LEU A 120 11.87 -1.26 -12.78
N LYS A 121 13.02 -0.58 -12.78
CA LYS A 121 14.33 -1.22 -12.73
C LYS A 121 14.90 -1.04 -11.33
N LEU A 122 15.74 -1.98 -10.89
CA LEU A 122 16.43 -1.86 -9.59
C LEU A 122 17.35 -0.64 -9.51
N SER A 123 17.79 -0.11 -10.66
CA SER A 123 18.58 1.12 -10.77
C SER A 123 17.74 2.41 -10.77
N ASP A 124 16.41 2.32 -10.85
CA ASP A 124 15.55 3.51 -10.89
C ASP A 124 15.53 4.18 -9.51
N VAL A 125 15.67 5.51 -9.48
CA VAL A 125 15.49 6.31 -8.26
C VAL A 125 14.06 6.79 -8.23
N VAL A 126 13.22 6.09 -7.47
CA VAL A 126 11.79 6.38 -7.38
C VAL A 126 11.52 7.42 -6.30
N THR A 127 10.90 8.52 -6.71
CA THR A 127 10.39 9.56 -5.81
C THR A 127 8.91 9.78 -6.10
N VAL A 128 8.07 9.74 -5.07
CA VAL A 128 6.64 10.01 -5.19
C VAL A 128 6.33 11.32 -4.49
N LEU A 129 5.84 12.28 -5.25
CA LEU A 129 5.34 13.54 -4.75
C LEU A 129 3.89 13.36 -4.30
N PHE A 130 3.66 13.33 -2.99
CA PHE A 130 2.33 13.36 -2.39
C PHE A 130 1.96 14.81 -2.14
N ASP A 131 1.18 15.38 -3.06
CA ASP A 131 0.85 16.80 -3.10
C ASP A 131 2.10 17.69 -3.25
N GLU A 132 2.62 18.22 -2.14
CA GLU A 132 3.85 19.02 -2.09
C GLU A 132 5.03 18.27 -1.44
N PHE A 133 4.80 17.06 -0.91
CA PHE A 133 5.81 16.30 -0.15
C PHE A 133 6.51 15.25 -1.02
N PRO A 134 7.80 15.44 -1.39
CA PRO A 134 8.56 14.42 -2.10
C PRO A 134 8.96 13.30 -1.14
N VAL A 135 8.57 12.06 -1.46
CA VAL A 135 8.85 10.88 -0.65
C VAL A 135 9.75 9.92 -1.44
N PRO A 136 10.97 9.62 -0.97
CA PRO A 136 11.82 8.62 -1.60
C PRO A 136 11.26 7.22 -1.36
N CYS A 137 11.35 6.36 -2.38
CA CYS A 137 10.83 5.01 -2.32
C CYS A 137 11.89 3.98 -2.70
N GLN A 138 11.85 2.83 -2.05
CA GLN A 138 12.72 1.71 -2.34
C GLN A 138 12.06 0.79 -3.37
N VAL A 139 12.72 0.54 -4.50
CA VAL A 139 12.26 -0.45 -5.49
C VAL A 139 12.38 -1.84 -4.89
N LEU A 140 11.26 -2.58 -4.84
CA LEU A 140 11.25 -3.96 -4.34
C LEU A 140 11.39 -4.97 -5.47
N ASN A 141 10.71 -4.72 -6.59
CA ASN A 141 10.76 -5.52 -7.80
C ASN A 141 10.29 -4.69 -9.00
N ILE A 142 10.23 -5.31 -10.18
CA ILE A 142 9.80 -4.66 -11.42
C ILE A 142 8.38 -4.08 -11.38
N HIS A 143 7.51 -4.59 -10.51
CA HIS A 143 6.10 -4.18 -10.43
C HIS A 143 5.83 -3.15 -9.33
N ARG A 144 6.67 -3.06 -8.30
CA ARG A 144 6.38 -2.20 -7.14
C ARG A 144 7.61 -1.61 -6.46
N ALA A 145 7.45 -0.38 -5.99
CA ALA A 145 8.32 0.26 -5.01
C ALA A 145 7.55 0.50 -3.71
N ARG A 146 8.28 0.65 -2.60
CA ARG A 146 7.73 0.90 -1.27
C ARG A 146 8.18 2.26 -0.77
N CYS A 147 7.23 3.08 -0.36
CA CYS A 147 7.45 4.41 0.20
C CYS A 147 6.99 4.42 1.65
N ILE A 148 7.73 5.06 2.54
CA ILE A 148 7.29 5.31 3.92
C ILE A 148 6.76 6.74 3.96
N LEU A 149 5.48 6.89 4.28
CA LEU A 149 4.84 8.19 4.18
C LEU A 149 5.22 9.10 5.36
N PRO A 150 5.44 10.40 5.10
CA PRO A 150 5.61 11.39 6.15
C PRO A 150 4.26 11.68 6.82
N LYS A 151 4.30 12.52 7.86
CA LYS A 151 3.11 13.11 8.45
C LYS A 151 2.52 14.14 7.49
N PHE A 152 1.20 14.17 7.40
CA PHE A 152 0.44 15.18 6.66
C PHE A 152 -0.34 16.06 7.65
N HIS A 153 -0.42 17.36 7.36
CA HIS A 153 -1.19 18.33 8.15
C HIS A 153 -2.55 18.65 7.51
N LYS A 154 -3.03 17.74 6.66
CA LYS A 154 -4.30 17.86 5.98
C LYS A 154 -4.92 16.49 5.78
N VAL A 155 -6.24 16.48 5.65
CA VAL A 155 -7.05 15.29 5.40
C VAL A 155 -7.83 15.48 4.11
N GLY A 156 -8.25 14.38 3.50
CA GLY A 156 -8.99 14.38 2.24
C GLY A 156 -8.20 13.82 1.07
N LEU A 157 -8.73 14.05 -0.13
CA LEU A 157 -8.16 13.55 -1.38
C LEU A 157 -6.99 14.44 -1.81
N ILE A 158 -5.85 13.83 -2.09
CA ILE A 158 -4.65 14.51 -2.59
C ILE A 158 -4.19 13.93 -3.92
N ASN A 159 -3.44 14.71 -4.67
CA ASN A 159 -2.80 14.23 -5.89
C ASN A 159 -1.45 13.63 -5.54
N ALA A 160 -1.17 12.44 -6.05
CA ALA A 160 0.14 11.83 -5.97
C ALA A 160 0.73 11.70 -7.37
N ARG A 161 2.02 12.00 -7.52
CA ARG A 161 2.74 11.87 -8.79
C ARG A 161 4.05 11.15 -8.58
N MET A 162 4.42 10.26 -9.48
CA MET A 162 5.64 9.45 -9.37
C MET A 162 6.66 9.81 -10.43
N SER A 163 7.90 9.89 -9.98
CA SER A 163 9.13 10.04 -10.75
C SER A 163 9.96 8.75 -10.66
N ARG A 164 10.70 8.46 -11.73
CA ARG A 164 11.72 7.38 -11.79
C ARG A 164 13.14 7.92 -12.02
N ASP A 165 13.26 9.24 -12.13
CA ASP A 165 14.45 9.99 -12.52
C ASP A 165 14.87 10.97 -11.41
N SER A 166 14.75 10.54 -10.15
CA SER A 166 15.13 11.33 -8.97
C SER A 166 14.41 12.69 -8.85
N GLY A 167 13.17 12.77 -9.34
CA GLY A 167 12.32 13.96 -9.24
C GLY A 167 12.44 14.94 -10.40
N ALA A 168 13.18 14.63 -11.48
CA ALA A 168 13.27 15.50 -12.64
C ALA A 168 11.94 15.59 -13.42
N SER A 169 11.18 14.49 -13.49
CA SER A 169 9.86 14.48 -14.10
C SER A 169 8.86 13.62 -13.32
N TYR A 170 7.58 14.02 -13.36
CA TYR A 170 6.48 13.33 -12.68
C TYR A 170 5.36 12.91 -13.67
N PRO A 171 5.65 11.97 -14.59
CA PRO A 171 4.74 11.61 -15.67
C PRO A 171 3.66 10.59 -15.27
N TYR A 172 3.75 10.00 -14.07
CA TYR A 172 2.73 9.08 -13.56
C TYR A 172 1.90 9.74 -12.47
N ILE A 173 0.59 9.64 -12.55
CA ILE A 173 -0.33 10.36 -11.67
C ILE A 173 -1.40 9.44 -11.07
N THR A 174 -1.90 9.80 -9.90
CA THR A 174 -3.07 9.19 -9.26
C THR A 174 -3.61 10.13 -8.19
N THR A 175 -4.80 9.83 -7.67
CA THR A 175 -5.30 10.39 -6.42
C THR A 175 -5.03 9.43 -5.26
N PHE A 176 -4.98 9.98 -4.05
CA PHE A 176 -4.72 9.23 -2.82
C PHE A 176 -5.45 9.88 -1.65
N PHE A 177 -5.96 9.10 -0.70
CA PHE A 177 -6.81 9.63 0.37
C PHE A 177 -6.11 9.61 1.73
N ILE A 178 -6.02 10.77 2.37
CA ILE A 178 -5.49 10.90 3.72
C ILE A 178 -6.68 10.97 4.69
N VAL A 179 -6.74 10.03 5.63
CA VAL A 179 -7.78 9.98 6.65
C VAL A 179 -7.31 10.60 7.96
N PRO A 180 -8.21 11.25 8.70
CA PRO A 180 -7.94 11.64 10.08
C PRO A 180 -7.76 10.37 10.96
N PRO A 181 -7.04 10.47 12.09
CA PRO A 181 -6.67 9.31 12.91
C PRO A 181 -7.86 8.53 13.46
N ASP A 182 -8.98 9.20 13.75
CA ASP A 182 -10.22 8.61 14.25
C ASP A 182 -10.93 7.70 13.23
N ARG A 183 -10.68 7.90 11.94
CA ARG A 183 -11.24 7.09 10.84
C ARG A 183 -10.23 6.14 10.20
N ALA A 184 -8.98 6.17 10.66
CA ALA A 184 -7.95 5.30 10.14
C ALA A 184 -8.16 3.87 10.66
N ALA A 185 -8.04 2.89 9.76
CA ALA A 185 -7.98 1.50 10.20
C ALA A 185 -6.72 1.31 11.07
N PRO A 186 -6.86 0.84 12.32
CA PRO A 186 -5.72 0.70 13.21
C PRO A 186 -4.79 -0.42 12.70
N GLY A 187 -3.51 -0.11 12.52
CA GLY A 187 -2.50 -1.13 12.20
C GLY A 187 -2.21 -2.06 13.39
N VAL A 188 -2.35 -1.52 14.60
CA VAL A 188 -2.22 -2.23 15.88
C VAL A 188 -3.55 -2.08 16.62
N ILE A 189 -4.16 -3.20 16.97
CA ILE A 189 -5.43 -3.28 17.66
C ILE A 189 -5.16 -3.50 19.15
N LEU A 190 -5.69 -2.59 19.95
CA LEU A 190 -5.78 -2.75 21.40
C LEU A 190 -6.85 -3.81 21.67
N ARG A 191 -6.46 -4.98 22.18
CA ARG A 191 -7.42 -6.04 22.44
C ARG A 191 -8.38 -5.56 23.54
N LYS A 192 -9.68 -5.71 23.31
CA LYS A 192 -10.69 -5.43 24.33
C LYS A 192 -11.54 -6.67 24.50
N ASN A 193 -11.54 -7.22 25.70
CA ASN A 193 -12.40 -8.35 26.02
C ASN A 193 -13.81 -7.84 26.33
N VAL A 194 -14.78 -8.24 25.50
CA VAL A 194 -16.17 -7.79 25.63
C VAL A 194 -16.88 -8.47 26.82
N LEU A 195 -16.42 -9.66 27.21
CA LEU A 195 -17.03 -10.45 28.29
C LEU A 195 -16.43 -10.14 29.66
N ASP A 196 -15.15 -9.77 29.72
CA ASP A 196 -14.46 -9.40 30.95
C ASP A 196 -13.76 -8.05 30.79
N TYR A 197 -14.44 -7.02 31.28
CA TYR A 197 -14.00 -5.63 31.18
C TYR A 197 -12.77 -5.31 32.05
N LEU A 198 -12.35 -6.22 32.92
CA LEU A 198 -11.14 -6.07 33.73
C LEU A 198 -9.88 -6.56 32.99
N THR A 199 -10.04 -7.48 32.03
CA THR A 199 -8.94 -7.99 31.20
C THR A 199 -8.69 -7.11 29.99
N ASP A 200 -7.42 -6.80 29.71
CA ASP A 200 -7.01 -5.88 28.65
C ASP A 200 -7.73 -4.51 28.76
N ALA A 201 -7.95 -4.04 29.98
CA ALA A 201 -8.67 -2.81 30.27
C ALA A 201 -7.79 -1.57 30.00
N PHE A 202 -7.66 -1.16 28.75
CA PHE A 202 -6.90 0.04 28.35
C PHE A 202 -7.44 1.34 28.96
N ASP A 203 -8.71 1.36 29.36
CA ASP A 203 -9.37 2.51 30.02
C ASP A 203 -9.08 2.54 31.54
N ASN A 204 -8.51 1.47 32.11
CA ASN A 204 -8.17 1.39 33.53
C ASN A 204 -6.79 2.01 33.78
N PRO A 205 -6.62 2.92 34.77
CA PRO A 205 -5.32 3.53 35.07
C PRO A 205 -4.28 2.54 35.63
N THR A 206 -4.70 1.40 36.19
CA THR A 206 -3.78 0.41 36.79
C THR A 206 -4.09 -1.02 36.34
N PRO A 207 -4.02 -1.33 35.03
CA PRO A 207 -4.34 -2.66 34.53
C PRO A 207 -3.18 -3.63 34.85
N ASP A 208 -3.53 -4.90 35.08
CA ASP A 208 -2.54 -5.93 35.38
C ASP A 208 -1.88 -6.50 34.12
N GLN A 209 -2.63 -6.55 33.01
CA GLN A 209 -2.16 -7.03 31.72
C GLN A 209 -2.88 -6.30 30.58
N LEU A 210 -2.13 -5.91 29.57
CA LEU A 210 -2.63 -5.35 28.32
C LEU A 210 -2.10 -6.14 27.14
N THR A 211 -2.93 -6.34 26.13
CA THR A 211 -2.61 -7.12 24.93
C THR A 211 -2.80 -6.30 23.67
N LEU A 212 -1.76 -6.27 22.85
CA LEU A 212 -1.72 -5.67 21.52
C LEU A 212 -1.80 -6.77 20.48
N THR A 213 -2.48 -6.51 19.37
CA THR A 213 -2.55 -7.43 18.23
C THR A 213 -2.35 -6.68 16.92
N TRP A 214 -1.76 -7.34 15.92
CA TRP A 214 -1.55 -6.79 14.58
C TRP A 214 -1.50 -7.93 13.56
N SER A 215 -1.58 -7.59 12.27
CA SER A 215 -1.38 -8.57 11.19
C SER A 215 0.12 -8.75 10.90
N PRO A 216 0.72 -9.93 11.14
CA PRO A 216 2.15 -10.15 10.89
C PRO A 216 2.57 -9.87 9.44
N HIS A 217 1.69 -10.26 8.49
CA HIS A 217 1.93 -10.15 7.06
C HIS A 217 1.97 -8.71 6.54
N ASN A 218 1.38 -7.75 7.27
CA ASN A 218 1.44 -6.34 6.91
C ASN A 218 2.84 -5.75 7.12
N LEU A 219 3.60 -6.28 8.08
CA LEU A 219 4.97 -5.82 8.38
C LEU A 219 5.98 -6.45 7.42
N THR A 220 5.95 -7.77 7.29
CA THR A 220 6.94 -8.53 6.51
C THR A 220 6.44 -9.93 6.16
N SER A 221 6.91 -10.45 5.03
CA SER A 221 6.71 -11.85 4.63
C SER A 221 7.77 -12.78 5.19
N ASN A 222 8.86 -12.24 5.78
CA ASN A 222 9.91 -13.04 6.39
C ASN A 222 9.47 -13.52 7.79
N GLN A 223 9.34 -14.83 7.96
CA GLN A 223 8.94 -15.44 9.23
C GLN A 223 9.98 -15.29 10.34
N ASN A 224 11.25 -15.10 9.99
CA ASN A 224 12.35 -14.93 10.94
C ASN A 224 12.57 -13.47 11.34
N ALA A 225 11.77 -12.55 10.79
CA ALA A 225 11.92 -11.14 11.09
C ALA A 225 11.60 -10.86 12.56
N LYS A 226 12.51 -10.11 13.18
CA LYS A 226 12.35 -9.59 14.53
C LYS A 226 11.68 -8.23 14.47
N ILE A 227 10.85 -7.95 15.48
CA ILE A 227 10.08 -6.72 15.57
C ILE A 227 10.32 -6.03 16.91
N ASN A 228 10.12 -4.71 16.88
CA ASN A 228 10.11 -3.87 18.06
C ASN A 228 8.71 -3.27 18.23
N VAL A 229 8.30 -3.09 19.49
CA VAL A 229 7.04 -2.46 19.88
C VAL A 229 7.40 -1.19 20.65
N GLU A 230 7.03 -0.05 20.11
CA GLU A 230 7.41 1.26 20.63
C GLU A 230 6.17 2.11 20.92
N LEU A 231 6.25 2.91 21.96
CA LEU A 231 5.28 3.96 22.29
C LEU A 231 5.83 5.30 21.82
N TRP A 232 5.01 6.02 21.07
CA TRP A 232 5.28 7.35 20.53
C TRP A 232 4.28 8.35 21.09
N GLY A 233 4.72 9.59 21.29
CA GLY A 233 3.91 10.67 21.85
C GLY A 233 3.87 11.85 20.89
N TYR A 234 2.71 12.49 20.80
CA TYR A 234 2.51 13.73 20.05
C TYR A 234 2.11 14.88 20.95
N TRP A 235 2.68 16.05 20.68
CA TRP A 235 2.31 17.33 21.30
C TRP A 235 2.51 18.46 20.30
N GLU A 236 1.66 19.47 20.35
CA GLU A 236 1.76 20.66 19.51
C GLU A 236 1.39 21.92 20.30
N ASP A 237 2.08 23.01 20.00
CA ASP A 237 1.69 24.37 20.38
C ASP A 237 1.60 25.25 19.12
N ASN A 238 1.39 26.55 19.28
CA ASN A 238 1.26 27.48 18.15
C ASN A 238 2.55 27.60 17.30
N GLU A 239 3.71 27.14 17.79
CA GLU A 239 5.02 27.34 17.17
C GLU A 239 5.74 26.03 16.81
N LYS A 240 5.43 24.93 17.50
CA LYS A 240 6.18 23.67 17.45
C LYS A 240 5.25 22.47 17.53
N HIS A 241 5.62 21.46 16.76
CA HIS A 241 5.04 20.13 16.81
C HIS A 241 6.15 19.12 17.17
N ILE A 242 5.85 18.22 18.11
CA ILE A 242 6.76 17.18 18.56
C ILE A 242 6.08 15.83 18.36
N PHE A 243 6.72 14.95 17.59
CA PHE A 243 6.36 13.54 17.50
C PHE A 243 7.61 12.70 17.74
N GLN A 244 7.68 12.04 18.89
CA GLN A 244 8.90 11.34 19.30
C GLN A 244 8.59 10.06 20.08
N LYS A 245 9.59 9.17 20.11
CA LYS A 245 9.53 7.95 20.92
C LYS A 245 9.50 8.31 22.41
N VAL A 246 8.57 7.70 23.12
CA VAL A 246 8.33 7.86 24.56
C VAL A 246 8.89 6.70 25.36
N ALA A 247 8.79 5.49 24.82
CA ALA A 247 9.28 4.27 25.46
C ALA A 247 9.42 3.14 24.43
N THR A 248 10.34 2.21 24.67
CA THR A 248 10.31 0.91 24.00
C THR A 248 9.59 -0.11 24.91
N LEU A 249 8.49 -0.69 24.42
CA LEU A 249 7.70 -1.67 25.18
C LEU A 249 8.27 -3.08 25.10
N ALA A 250 8.88 -3.42 23.96
CA ALA A 250 9.63 -4.65 23.74
C ALA A 250 10.51 -4.55 22.49
N GLU A 251 11.61 -5.31 22.49
CA GLU A 251 12.53 -5.44 21.37
C GLU A 251 12.77 -6.91 21.04
N ASN A 252 13.19 -7.17 19.80
CA ASN A 252 13.62 -8.50 19.34
C ASN A 252 12.52 -9.59 19.50
N LEU A 253 11.25 -9.20 19.39
CA LEU A 253 10.13 -10.11 19.43
C LEU A 253 10.00 -10.88 18.10
N ILE A 254 9.49 -12.10 18.19
CA ILE A 254 9.09 -12.87 17.00
C ILE A 254 7.76 -12.29 16.49
N ASN A 255 7.63 -12.10 15.18
CA ASN A 255 6.41 -11.58 14.56
C ASN A 255 5.27 -12.62 14.52
N ASN A 256 4.61 -12.84 15.66
CA ASN A 256 3.47 -13.74 15.83
C ASN A 256 2.11 -13.01 15.87
N GLY A 257 2.10 -11.69 15.71
CA GLY A 257 0.87 -10.88 15.61
C GLY A 257 0.24 -10.48 16.94
N HIS A 258 0.90 -10.74 18.07
CA HIS A 258 0.38 -10.33 19.37
C HIS A 258 1.50 -10.10 20.40
N TYR A 259 1.26 -9.18 21.34
CA TYR A 259 2.15 -8.93 22.47
C TYR A 259 1.34 -8.57 23.70
N SER A 260 1.56 -9.29 24.80
CA SER A 260 0.97 -9.01 26.09
C SER A 260 2.04 -8.57 27.09
N PHE A 261 1.75 -7.54 27.87
CA PHE A 261 2.68 -7.02 28.86
C PHE A 261 1.94 -6.51 30.10
N ASN A 262 2.66 -6.44 31.22
CA ASN A 262 2.20 -5.82 32.46
C ASN A 262 2.72 -4.38 32.56
N PRO A 263 1.86 -3.35 32.50
CA PRO A 263 2.30 -1.96 32.55
C PRO A 263 3.02 -1.57 33.85
N LYS A 264 2.70 -2.22 34.97
CA LYS A 264 3.38 -1.98 36.27
C LYS A 264 4.84 -2.44 36.24
N ALA A 265 5.17 -3.40 35.37
CA ALA A 265 6.54 -3.87 35.19
C ALA A 265 7.36 -2.94 34.28
N LEU A 266 6.73 -2.17 33.39
CA LEU A 266 7.43 -1.24 32.48
C LEU A 266 8.20 -0.15 33.23
N ALA A 267 7.66 0.36 34.34
CA ALA A 267 8.32 1.37 35.16
C ALA A 267 9.64 0.89 35.80
N ARG A 268 9.89 -0.43 35.82
CA ARG A 268 11.12 -1.04 36.36
C ARG A 268 12.14 -1.37 35.28
N ILE A 269 11.74 -1.39 34.01
CA ILE A 269 12.67 -1.58 32.90
C ILE A 269 13.50 -0.30 32.81
N HIS A 270 14.81 -0.42 33.05
CA HIS A 270 15.78 0.66 32.81
C HIS A 270 15.88 0.93 31.30
N ASP A 271 14.81 1.41 30.68
CA ASP A 271 14.87 2.02 29.37
C ASP A 271 15.36 3.48 29.58
N PRO A 272 16.60 3.82 29.18
CA PRO A 272 17.07 5.19 29.25
C PRO A 272 16.24 6.16 28.40
N ALA A 273 15.38 5.66 27.50
CA ALA A 273 14.45 6.44 26.69
C ALA A 273 13.06 6.64 27.32
N LEU A 274 12.74 6.00 28.46
CA LEU A 274 11.43 6.17 29.10
C LEU A 274 11.26 7.60 29.61
N MET A 275 10.42 8.38 28.94
CA MET A 275 10.11 9.74 29.35
C MET A 275 9.19 9.73 30.58
N LYS A 276 9.72 10.11 31.75
CA LYS A 276 8.92 10.28 32.98
C LYS A 276 7.83 11.33 32.77
N ASP A 277 6.65 11.08 33.34
CA ASP A 277 5.47 11.96 33.24
C ASP A 277 5.04 12.30 31.79
N ALA A 278 5.35 11.44 30.82
CA ALA A 278 5.01 11.66 29.41
C ALA A 278 3.53 12.00 29.17
N PHE A 279 2.61 11.41 29.95
CA PHE A 279 1.18 11.68 29.86
C PHE A 279 0.79 13.14 30.15
N LYS A 280 1.62 13.92 30.86
CA LYS A 280 1.40 15.36 31.09
C LYS A 280 1.90 16.21 29.94
N ARG A 281 2.81 15.65 29.12
CA ARG A 281 3.55 16.38 28.08
C ARG A 281 2.99 16.13 26.69
N PHE A 282 2.39 14.96 26.45
CA PHE A 282 1.82 14.59 25.17
C PHE A 282 0.30 14.62 25.20
N GLU A 283 -0.31 15.14 24.14
CA GLU A 283 -1.76 15.20 23.97
C GLU A 283 -2.33 13.84 23.58
N PHE A 284 -1.61 13.08 22.76
CA PHE A 284 -1.99 11.72 22.39
C PHE A 284 -0.78 10.79 22.21
N GLY A 285 -1.04 9.50 22.41
CA GLY A 285 -0.06 8.42 22.25
C GLY A 285 -0.35 7.56 21.03
N ASN A 286 0.70 7.01 20.42
CA ASN A 286 0.63 6.07 19.32
C ASN A 286 1.48 4.84 19.61
N LEU A 287 0.99 3.67 19.19
CA LEU A 287 1.78 2.45 19.20
C LEU A 287 2.34 2.20 17.82
N ARG A 288 3.64 1.92 17.77
CA ARG A 288 4.34 1.56 16.54
C ARG A 288 4.90 0.15 16.68
N VAL A 289 4.56 -0.69 15.73
CA VAL A 289 5.24 -1.98 15.54
C VAL A 289 6.06 -1.88 14.26
N SER A 290 7.36 -2.14 14.36
CA SER A 290 8.30 -2.02 13.26
C SER A 290 9.17 -3.26 13.16
N VAL A 291 9.56 -3.60 11.93
CA VAL A 291 10.58 -4.63 11.69
C VAL A 291 11.94 -4.05 12.07
N GLN A 292 12.73 -4.82 12.81
CA GLN A 292 14.11 -4.45 13.13
C GLN A 292 14.91 -4.47 11.83
N ASN A 293 15.39 -3.30 11.38
CA ASN A 293 16.24 -3.22 10.20
C ASN A 293 17.59 -3.88 10.53
N ALA A 294 18.13 -4.66 9.59
CA ALA A 294 19.50 -5.18 9.66
C ALA A 294 20.59 -4.09 9.51
N ASN A 295 20.21 -2.80 9.52
CA ASN A 295 21.09 -1.68 9.18
C ASN A 295 21.30 -0.66 10.32
N ASP A 296 20.87 -0.93 11.55
CA ASP A 296 21.30 -0.14 12.72
C ASP A 296 22.57 -0.74 13.33
N GLY A 297 23.59 -0.90 12.48
CA GLY A 297 24.89 -1.49 12.81
C GLY A 297 25.93 -1.05 11.78
N GLY A 298 26.29 0.23 11.81
CA GLY A 298 27.30 0.86 10.96
C GLY A 298 27.27 2.37 11.06
#